data_AF-J9D7H6-F1
#
_entry.id   AF-J9D7H6-F1
#
_cell.length_a   1.000
_cell.length_b   1.000
_cell.length_c   1.000
_cell.angle_alpha   90.00
_cell.angle_beta   90.00
_cell.angle_gamma   90.00
#
_symmetry.space_group_name_H-M   'P 1'
#
loop_
_entity.id
_entity.type
_entity.pdbx_description
1 polymer ?
#
loop_
_entity_poly.entity_id
_entity_poly.type
_entity_poly.pdbx_seq_one_letter_code
_entity_poly.pdbx_strand_id
1 'polypeptide(L)'
;MNTRRLIAIISDDETLTGFSLTGLENPKKQPVFFSVNDETPEEDLLKIYRDIMARDDVAVLFIADFALAKISIFLENEPKKLLPSIMEIPSKFGFGI
;
A
#
# COMPACT_ATOMS: atom_id res chain seq x y z
N MET A 1 -7.54 14.38 -19.00
CA MET A 1 -6.26 14.10 -18.30
C MET A 1 -6.57 13.24 -17.09
N ASN A 2 -6.06 12.00 -17.07
CA ASN A 2 -6.17 11.12 -15.90
C ASN A 2 -5.10 11.56 -14.89
N THR A 3 -5.41 12.55 -14.06
CA THR A 3 -4.45 13.03 -13.07
C THR A 3 -4.43 12.07 -11.89
N ARG A 4 -3.42 11.20 -11.86
CA ARG A 4 -3.01 10.46 -10.66
C ARG A 4 -2.57 11.48 -9.60
N ARG A 5 -3.28 11.55 -8.49
CA ARG A 5 -3.06 12.55 -7.42
C ARG A 5 -3.00 11.95 -6.03
N LEU A 6 -3.34 10.67 -5.89
CA LEU A 6 -3.47 10.01 -4.59
C LEU A 6 -2.24 9.17 -4.27
N ILE A 7 -1.94 9.09 -2.98
CA ILE A 7 -1.03 8.13 -2.40
C ILE A 7 -1.89 7.10 -1.66
N ALA A 8 -1.71 5.83 -1.96
CA ALA A 8 -2.31 4.73 -1.18
C ALA A 8 -1.26 4.19 -0.21
N ILE A 9 -1.69 3.69 0.95
CA ILE A 9 -0.82 3.18 2.00
C ILE A 9 -1.38 1.86 2.53
N ILE A 10 -0.54 0.81 2.50
CA ILE A 10 -0.78 -0.46 3.18
C ILE A 10 0.23 -0.55 4.35
N SER A 11 -0.25 -0.52 5.59
CA SER A 11 0.60 -0.61 6.78
C SER A 11 -0.23 -0.96 8.01
N ASP A 12 0.42 -1.14 9.15
CA ASP A 12 -0.21 -1.21 10.47
C ASP A 12 -0.91 0.10 10.90
N ASP A 13 -1.82 -0.02 11.86
CA ASP A 13 -2.63 1.09 12.38
C ASP A 13 -1.80 2.25 12.96
N GLU A 14 -0.65 1.97 13.59
CA GLU A 14 0.19 3.04 14.18
C GLU A 14 0.78 3.90 13.06
N THR A 15 1.33 3.26 12.03
CA THR A 15 1.88 3.94 10.84
C THR A 15 0.80 4.71 10.08
N LEU A 16 -0.37 4.10 9.87
CA LEU A 16 -1.50 4.77 9.20
C LEU A 16 -2.00 5.98 9.98
N THR A 17 -2.04 5.90 11.32
CA THR A 17 -2.37 7.03 12.18
C THR A 17 -1.37 8.17 11.96
N GLY A 18 -0.07 7.87 11.90
CA GLY A 18 0.96 8.86 11.57
C GLY A 18 0.72 9.55 10.21
N PHE A 19 0.39 8.78 9.18
CA PHE A 19 0.10 9.33 7.85
C PHE A 19 -1.20 10.13 7.78
N SER A 20 -2.23 9.77 8.55
CA SER A 20 -3.48 10.53 8.59
C SER A 20 -3.29 12.00 8.98
N LEU A 21 -2.23 12.31 9.75
CA LEU A 21 -1.89 13.66 10.21
C LEU A 21 -1.19 14.50 9.14
N THR A 22 -0.77 13.90 8.03
CA THR A 22 0.07 14.56 7.01
C THR A 22 -0.74 15.30 5.93
N GLY A 23 -2.07 15.15 5.93
CA GLY A 23 -2.94 15.68 4.87
C GLY A 23 -2.97 14.80 3.61
N LEU A 24 -2.42 13.58 3.66
CA LEU A 24 -2.58 12.55 2.63
C LEU A 24 -3.96 11.91 2.69
N GLU A 25 -5.01 12.72 2.60
CA GLU A 25 -6.39 12.27 2.61
C GLU A 25 -6.95 12.13 1.20
N ASN A 26 -7.91 11.21 1.02
CA ASN A 26 -8.72 11.19 -0.20
C ASN A 26 -10.01 11.99 0.05
N PRO A 27 -10.21 13.15 -0.60
CA PRO A 27 -11.47 13.89 -0.48
C PRO A 27 -12.66 13.12 -1.10
N LYS A 28 -12.42 12.05 -1.85
CA LYS A 28 -13.45 11.11 -2.32
C LYS A 28 -13.63 9.96 -1.34
N LYS A 29 -14.82 9.35 -1.33
CA LYS A 29 -15.19 8.22 -0.45
C LYS A 29 -14.41 6.90 -0.66
N GLN A 30 -13.42 6.85 -1.55
CA GLN A 30 -12.64 5.62 -1.76
C GLN A 30 -11.46 5.57 -0.78
N PRO A 31 -11.23 4.45 -0.07
CA PRO A 31 -10.13 4.35 0.90
C PRO A 31 -8.77 4.48 0.21
N VAL A 32 -7.83 5.12 0.90
CA VAL A 32 -6.40 5.16 0.54
C VAL A 32 -5.50 4.63 1.65
N PHE A 33 -6.06 4.36 2.83
CA PHE A 33 -5.37 3.73 3.95
C PHE A 33 -5.94 2.33 4.15
N PHE A 34 -5.06 1.34 4.19
CA PHE A 34 -5.41 -0.08 4.29
C PHE A 34 -4.63 -0.69 5.44
N SER A 35 -5.32 -0.90 6.56
CA SER A 35 -4.73 -1.48 7.77
C SER A 35 -4.48 -2.96 7.59
N VAL A 36 -3.25 -3.38 7.86
CA VAL A 36 -2.82 -4.78 7.84
C VAL A 36 -1.89 -5.07 9.01
N ASN A 37 -1.78 -6.34 9.37
CA ASN A 37 -0.90 -6.85 10.42
C ASN A 37 -0.30 -8.19 9.99
N ASP A 38 0.58 -8.76 10.81
CA ASP A 38 1.25 -10.03 10.52
C ASP A 38 0.27 -11.21 10.30
N GLU A 39 -0.88 -11.16 10.95
CA GLU A 39 -1.95 -12.17 10.85
C GLU A 39 -2.80 -12.02 9.58
N THR A 40 -2.76 -10.86 8.90
CA THR A 40 -3.56 -10.58 7.71
C THR A 40 -3.26 -11.61 6.63
N PRO A 41 -4.25 -12.40 6.15
CA PRO A 41 -4.01 -13.43 5.15
C PRO A 41 -3.36 -12.88 3.88
N GLU A 42 -2.45 -13.65 3.30
CA GLU A 42 -1.75 -13.28 2.07
C GLU A 42 -2.73 -13.01 0.91
N GLU A 43 -3.80 -13.79 0.81
CA GLU A 43 -4.86 -13.61 -0.20
C GLU A 43 -5.56 -12.25 -0.08
N ASP A 44 -5.87 -11.82 1.16
CA ASP A 44 -6.51 -10.53 1.41
C ASP A 44 -5.55 -9.38 1.08
N LEU A 45 -4.28 -9.52 1.44
CA LEU A 45 -3.23 -8.54 1.13
C LEU A 45 -3.01 -8.41 -0.39
N LEU A 46 -2.99 -9.53 -1.13
CA LEU A 46 -2.93 -9.53 -2.59
C LEU A 46 -4.14 -8.86 -3.23
N LYS A 47 -5.33 -9.10 -2.68
CA LYS A 47 -6.55 -8.46 -3.17
C LYS A 47 -6.48 -6.93 -2.99
N ILE A 48 -6.10 -6.45 -1.81
CA ILE A 48 -5.93 -5.02 -1.54
C ILE A 48 -4.90 -4.41 -2.51
N TYR A 49 -3.74 -5.05 -2.66
CA TYR A 49 -2.70 -4.61 -3.57
C TYR A 49 -3.22 -4.50 -5.02
N ARG A 50 -3.89 -5.54 -5.54
CA ARG A 50 -4.41 -5.54 -6.93
C ARG A 50 -5.49 -4.49 -7.14
N ASP A 51 -6.37 -4.30 -6.16
CA ASP A 51 -7.40 -3.27 -6.21
C ASP A 51 -6.78 -1.88 -6.30
N ILE A 52 -5.67 -1.61 -5.59
CA ILE A 52 -4.91 -0.35 -5.70
C ILE A 52 -4.20 -0.25 -7.05
N MET A 53 -3.55 -1.31 -7.53
CA MET A 53 -2.82 -1.29 -8.80
C MET A 53 -3.73 -1.14 -10.03
N ALA A 54 -5.02 -1.47 -9.89
CA ALA A 54 -6.05 -1.23 -10.89
C ALA A 54 -6.56 0.22 -10.90
N ARG A 55 -6.25 1.03 -9.88
CA ARG A 55 -6.70 2.41 -9.78
C ARG A 55 -5.88 3.36 -10.63
N ASP A 56 -6.60 4.16 -11.41
CA ASP A 56 -6.01 5.19 -12.25
C ASP A 56 -5.80 6.55 -11.57
N ASP A 57 -6.30 6.73 -10.36
CA ASP A 57 -6.16 7.95 -9.57
C ASP A 57 -5.00 7.89 -8.55
N VAL A 58 -4.40 6.70 -8.34
CA VAL A 58 -3.26 6.47 -7.45
C VAL A 58 -1.95 6.63 -8.21
N ALA A 59 -1.06 7.50 -7.71
CA ALA A 59 0.27 7.73 -8.24
C ALA A 59 1.30 6.80 -7.60
N VAL A 60 1.24 6.66 -6.28
CA VAL A 60 2.22 5.92 -5.48
C VAL A 60 1.48 5.06 -4.44
N LEU A 61 1.96 3.84 -4.24
CA LEU A 61 1.60 2.96 -3.15
C LEU A 61 2.78 2.91 -2.17
N PHE A 62 2.56 3.39 -0.94
CA PHE A 62 3.44 3.09 0.19
C PHE A 62 3.02 1.75 0.79
N ILE A 63 3.97 0.84 0.94
CA ILE A 63 3.70 -0.47 1.53
C ILE A 63 4.74 -0.76 2.60
N ALA A 64 4.29 -1.17 3.78
CA ALA A 64 5.19 -1.60 4.84
C ALA A 64 6.02 -2.80 4.40
N ASP A 65 7.29 -2.81 4.78
CA ASP A 65 8.24 -3.89 4.54
C ASP A 65 7.69 -5.30 4.83
N PHE A 66 7.08 -5.53 6.01
CA PHE A 66 6.49 -6.82 6.38
C PHE A 66 5.38 -7.27 5.43
N ALA A 67 4.54 -6.33 4.99
CA ALA A 67 3.46 -6.59 4.06
C ALA A 67 4.02 -6.89 2.66
N LEU A 68 4.99 -6.11 2.19
CA LEU A 68 5.62 -6.34 0.89
C LEU A 68 6.36 -7.69 0.86
N ALA A 69 7.08 -8.04 1.93
CA ALA A 69 7.77 -9.31 2.05
C ALA A 69 6.80 -10.49 1.87
N LYS A 70 5.61 -10.42 2.49
CA LYS A 70 4.57 -11.47 2.45
C LYS A 70 4.05 -11.75 1.04
N ILE A 71 3.98 -10.74 0.16
CA ILE A 71 3.44 -10.90 -1.20
C ILE A 71 4.51 -10.88 -2.30
N SER A 72 5.78 -10.68 -1.95
CA SER A 72 6.89 -10.44 -2.89
C SER A 72 6.99 -11.49 -4.02
N ILE A 73 6.89 -12.78 -3.68
CA ILE A 73 6.95 -13.92 -4.62
C ILE A 73 5.86 -13.82 -5.69
N PHE A 74 4.67 -13.33 -5.33
CA PHE A 74 3.57 -13.18 -6.29
C PHE A 74 3.80 -12.00 -7.23
N LEU A 75 4.41 -10.92 -6.72
CA LEU A 75 4.68 -9.71 -7.51
C LEU A 75 5.72 -9.95 -8.61
N GLU A 76 6.63 -10.92 -8.44
CA GLU A 76 7.62 -11.29 -9.46
C GLU A 76 6.95 -11.74 -10.78
N ASN A 77 5.75 -12.32 -10.68
CA ASN A 77 4.98 -12.81 -11.83
C ASN A 77 4.02 -11.75 -12.40
N GLU A 78 3.89 -10.58 -11.76
CA GLU A 78 3.00 -9.53 -12.22
C GLU A 78 3.67 -8.60 -13.24
N PRO A 79 2.90 -8.07 -14.21
CA PRO A 79 3.44 -7.16 -15.21
C PRO A 79 3.95 -5.87 -14.55
N LYS A 80 5.22 -5.55 -14.77
CA LYS A 80 5.83 -4.32 -14.27
C LYS A 80 5.19 -3.10 -14.93
N LYS A 81 4.48 -2.30 -14.12
CA LYS A 81 3.91 -1.01 -14.51
C LYS A 81 4.70 0.11 -13.83
N LEU A 82 4.79 1.26 -14.49
CA LEU A 82 5.41 2.44 -13.88
C LEU A 82 4.51 3.03 -12.77
N LEU A 83 3.19 3.03 -12.98
CA LEU A 83 2.21 3.61 -12.06
C LEU A 83 1.05 2.61 -11.77
N PRO A 84 0.57 2.53 -10.51
CA PRO A 84 1.15 3.17 -9.32
C PRO A 84 2.59 2.69 -9.05
N SER A 85 3.49 3.61 -8.68
CA SER A 85 4.84 3.21 -8.25
C SER A 85 4.76 2.63 -6.85
N ILE A 86 5.50 1.57 -6.57
CA ILE A 86 5.52 0.93 -5.26
C ILE A 86 6.74 1.46 -4.50
N MET A 87 6.53 1.97 -3.29
CA MET A 87 7.59 2.41 -2.39
C MET A 87 7.46 1.66 -1.08
N GLU A 88 8.47 0.83 -0.80
CA GLU A 88 8.60 0.16 0.49
C GLU A 88 8.94 1.20 1.57
N ILE A 89 8.26 1.13 2.71
CA ILE A 89 8.56 1.94 3.89
C ILE A 89 8.91 1.03 5.06
N PRO A 90 9.95 1.39 5.85
CA PRO A 90 10.27 0.62 7.04
C PRO A 90 9.12 0.70 8.04
N SER A 91 8.82 -0.42 8.68
CA SER A 91 7.79 -0.49 9.71
C SER A 91 8.38 -0.94 11.05
N LYS A 92 7.58 -0.78 12.10
CA LYS A 92 7.91 -1.31 13.43
C LYS A 92 8.12 -2.83 13.42
N PHE A 93 7.48 -3.56 12.50
CA PHE A 93 7.58 -5.02 12.37
C PHE A 93 8.82 -5.45 11.56
N GLY A 94 9.35 -4.60 10.67
CA GLY A 94 10.51 -4.94 9.84
C GLY A 94 11.88 -4.62 10.45
N PHE A 95 11.94 -3.87 11.56
CA PHE A 95 13.19 -3.61 12.28
C PHE A 95 13.33 -4.50 13.52
N GLY A 96 13.55 -5.79 13.27
CA GLY A 96 13.85 -6.81 14.27
C GLY A 96 14.93 -7.78 13.80
N ILE A 97 16.18 -7.33 13.85
CA ILE A 97 17.34 -8.22 14.10
C ILE A 97 17.48 -8.44 15.60
#